data_AF-A0A920NZV1-F1
#
_entry.id   AF-A0A920NZV1-F1
#
_cell.length_a   1.000
_cell.length_b   1.000
_cell.length_c   1.000
_cell.angle_alpha   90.00
_cell.angle_beta   90.00
_cell.angle_gamma   90.00
#
_symmetry.space_group_name_H-M   'P 1'
#
loop_
_entity.id
_entity.type
_entity.pdbx_description
1 polymer ?
#
loop_
_entity_poly.entity_id
_entity_poly.type
_entity_poly.pdbx_seq_one_letter_code
_entity_poly.pdbx_strand_id
1 'polypeptide(L)' 'MSQSIAFIGVGNMGCPKAENLMKAGKSVKVFDVSKKMLEIAKVKILKPKILMTLNSRLETVIKCFQRVSILKKFI' A
#
# COMPACT_ATOMS: atom_id res chain seq x y z
N MET A 1 2.44 -10.38 -18.14
CA MET A 1 1.61 -10.40 -16.91
C MET A 1 2.30 -9.55 -15.86
N SER A 2 1.92 -8.28 -15.71
CA SER A 2 2.54 -7.37 -14.73
C SER A 2 1.90 -7.56 -13.35
N GLN A 3 2.41 -8.54 -12.60
CA GLN A 3 2.00 -8.80 -11.22
C GLN A 3 2.22 -7.54 -10.38
N SER A 4 1.13 -6.88 -9.99
CA SER A 4 1.17 -5.65 -9.21
C SER A 4 0.98 -5.98 -7.73
N ILE A 5 1.94 -5.59 -6.90
CA ILE A 5 1.89 -5.82 -5.45
C ILE A 5 1.17 -4.64 -4.82
N ALA A 6 0.10 -4.90 -4.05
CA ALA A 6 -0.58 -3.88 -3.28
C ALA A 6 -0.14 -3.92 -1.82
N PHE A 7 0.23 -2.78 -1.26
CA PHE A 7 0.42 -2.59 0.18
C PHE A 7 -0.78 -1.88 0.76
N ILE A 8 -1.34 -2.45 1.82
CA ILE A 8 -2.37 -1.78 2.60
C ILE A 8 -1.79 -1.48 3.99
N GLY A 9 -1.72 -0.19 4.30
CA GLY A 9 -1.01 0.36 5.46
C GLY A 9 0.39 0.84 5.06
N VAL A 10 0.57 2.15 4.91
CA VAL A 10 1.85 2.80 4.55
C VAL A 10 2.54 3.45 5.75
N GLY A 11 2.28 2.87 6.93
CA GLY A 11 2.98 3.21 8.16
C GLY A 11 4.48 2.99 8.11
N ASN A 12 5.13 3.14 9.27
CA ASN A 12 6.58 2.99 9.42
C ASN A 12 7.13 1.66 8.85
N MET A 13 6.32 0.59 8.83
CA MET A 13 6.72 -0.70 8.23
C MET A 13 6.35 -0.83 6.75
N GLY A 14 5.23 -0.23 6.31
CA GLY A 14 4.73 -0.40 4.95
C GLY A 14 5.51 0.41 3.92
N CYS A 15 5.87 1.65 4.26
CA CYS A 15 6.61 2.55 3.36
C CYS A 15 7.97 1.99 2.94
N PRO A 16 8.90 1.61 3.85
CA PRO A 16 10.21 1.12 3.46
C PRO A 16 10.16 -0.14 2.60
N LYS A 17 9.18 -1.03 2.88
CA LYS A 17 9.02 -2.29 2.16
C LYS A 17 8.46 -2.06 0.75
N ALA A 18 7.51 -1.14 0.60
CA ALA A 18 7.02 -0.73 -0.72
C ALA A 18 8.11 -0.04 -1.54
N GLU A 19 8.90 0.83 -0.92
CA GLU A 19 10.02 1.53 -1.55
C GLU A 19 11.09 0.56 -2.08
N ASN A 20 11.47 -0.45 -1.28
CA ASN A 20 12.43 -1.46 -1.70
C ASN A 20 11.95 -2.29 -2.90
N LEU A 21 10.66 -2.64 -2.94
CA LEU A 21 10.09 -3.38 -4.07
C LEU A 21 10.02 -2.53 -5.34
N MET A 22 9.74 -1.23 -5.23
CA MET A 22 9.84 -0.32 -6.37
C MET A 22 11.29 -0.17 -6.86
N LYS A 23 12.26 -0.04 -5.95
CA LYS A 23 13.70 -0.02 -6.28
C LYS A 23 14.15 -1.30 -6.97
N ALA A 24 13.56 -2.44 -6.62
CA ALA A 24 13.77 -3.72 -7.28
C ALA A 24 13.04 -3.85 -8.64
N GLY A 25 12.44 -2.78 -9.17
CA GLY A 25 11.75 -2.76 -10.46
C GLY A 25 10.37 -3.40 -10.45
N LYS A 26 9.79 -3.74 -9.28
CA LYS A 26 8.43 -4.28 -9.20
C LYS A 26 7.38 -3.18 -9.21
N SER A 27 6.23 -3.47 -9.81
CA SER A 27 5.08 -2.57 -9.77
C SER A 27 4.40 -2.66 -8.40
N VAL A 28 4.46 -1.56 -7.63
CA VAL A 28 3.87 -1.49 -6.29
C VAL A 28 2.81 -0.40 -6.25
N LYS A 29 1.64 -0.75 -5.72
CA LYS A 29 0.57 0.18 -5.37
C LYS A 29 0.44 0.23 -3.87
N VAL A 30 0.23 1.42 -3.31
CA VAL A 30 0.10 1.57 -1.86
C VAL A 30 -1.23 2.22 -1.51
N PHE A 31 -1.84 1.74 -0.43
CA PHE A 31 -3.17 2.11 0.04
C PHE A 31 -3.13 2.32 1.54
N ASP A 32 -3.86 3.32 2.01
CA ASP A 32 -4.03 3.61 3.43
C ASP A 32 -5.38 4.29 3.64
N VAL A 33 -5.92 4.15 4.84
CA VAL A 33 -7.15 4.81 5.26
C VAL A 33 -6.88 6.24 5.74
N SER A 34 -5.65 6.52 6.20
CA SER A 34 -5.24 7.83 6.69
C SER A 34 -4.70 8.69 5.55
N LYS A 35 -5.38 9.80 5.27
CA LYS A 35 -4.93 10.80 4.28
C LYS A 35 -3.51 11.30 4.56
N LYS A 36 -3.18 11.54 5.84
CA LYS A 36 -1.85 11.95 6.29
C LYS A 36 -0.76 10.95 5.87
N MET A 37 -1.06 9.65 5.99
CA MET A 37 -0.10 8.61 5.61
C MET A 37 0.05 8.52 4.10
N LEU A 38 -1.02 8.74 3.34
CA LEU A 38 -0.93 8.83 1.88
C LEU A 38 -0.08 10.02 1.43
N GLU A 39 -0.15 11.17 2.10
CA GLU A 39 0.70 12.33 1.81
C GLU A 39 2.18 12.03 2.06
N ILE A 40 2.50 11.39 3.20
CA ILE A 40 3.87 10.94 3.51
C ILE A 40 4.37 9.95 2.43
N ALA A 41 3.49 9.06 1.96
CA ALA A 41 3.83 8.12 0.89
C ALA A 41 4.10 8.83 -0.45
N LYS A 42 3.36 9.90 -0.80
CA LYS A 42 3.61 10.68 -2.02
C LYS A 42 5.01 11.28 -2.04
N VAL A 43 5.47 11.82 -0.91
CA VAL A 43 6.82 12.40 -0.77
C VAL A 43 7.91 11.36 -1.05
N LYS A 44 7.65 10.09 -0.76
CA LYS A 44 8.57 8.96 -0.99
C LYS A 44 8.50 8.36 -2.40
N ILE A 45 7.96 9.09 -3.39
CA ILE A 45 7.85 8.64 -4.80
C ILE A 45 6.90 7.43 -4.97
N LEU A 46 6.09 7.11 -3.96
CA LEU A 46 5.05 6.09 -4.10
C LEU A 46 3.89 6.69 -4.93
N LYS A 47 3.13 5.83 -5.63
CA LYS A 47 1.83 6.20 -6.22
C LYS A 47 0.70 5.75 -5.27
N PRO A 48 0.47 6.47 -4.15
CA PRO A 48 -0.57 6.12 -3.21
C PRO A 48 -1.94 6.37 -3.82
N LYS A 49 -2.83 5.39 -3.68
CA LYS A 49 -4.23 5.53 -4.06
C LYS A 49 -5.09 5.37 -2.81
N ILE A 50 -6.15 6.15 -2.72
CA ILE A 50 -7.09 6.01 -1.60
C ILE A 50 -7.80 4.65 -1.75
N LEU A 51 -7.98 3.96 -0.61
CA LEU A 51 -8.47 2.58 -0.59
C LEU A 51 -9.84 2.40 -1.29
N MET A 52 -10.65 3.46 -1.37
CA MET A 52 -11.98 3.43 -2.00
C MET A 52 -11.97 3.11 -3.51
N THR A 53 -10.82 3.12 -4.20
CA THR A 53 -10.73 2.88 -5.66
C THR A 53 -10.08 1.54 -6.02
N LEU A 54 -10.19 0.53 -5.16
CA LEU A 54 -9.58 -0.79 -5.33
C LEU A 54 -10.39 -1.72 -6.26
N ASN A 55 -10.57 -1.35 -7.53
CA ASN A 55 -11.28 -2.19 -8.53
C ASN A 55 -10.35 -2.97 -9.48
N SER A 56 -9.03 -2.91 -9.29
CA SER A 56 -8.08 -3.62 -10.17
C SER A 56 -7.69 -4.97 -9.59
N ARG A 57 -7.72 -6.04 -10.39
CA ARG A 57 -7.15 -7.36 -10.06
C ARG A 57 -5.75 -7.20 -9.46
N LEU A 58 -5.63 -7.43 -8.15
CA LEU A 58 -4.38 -7.45 -7.42
C LEU A 58 -4.06 -8.91 -7.13
N GLU A 59 -2.89 -9.37 -7.56
CA GLU A 59 -2.48 -10.76 -7.36
C GLU A 59 -1.87 -10.99 -5.97
N THR A 60 -1.37 -9.94 -5.31
CA THR A 60 -0.82 -10.05 -3.95
C THR A 60 -1.09 -8.78 -3.17
N VAL A 61 -1.76 -8.94 -2.02
CA VAL A 61 -2.04 -7.86 -1.07
C VAL A 61 -1.20 -8.10 0.19
N ILE A 62 -0.27 -7.20 0.45
CA ILE A 62 0.57 -7.21 1.65
C ILE A 62 -0.02 -6.24 2.66
N LYS A 63 -0.40 -6.79 3.81
CA LYS A 63 -1.01 -6.02 4.89
C LYS A 63 0.03 -5.66 5.95
N CYS A 64 0.21 -4.37 6.19
CA CYS A 64 1.20 -3.84 7.14
C CYS A 64 0.55 -3.05 8.28
N PHE A 65 -0.48 -3.62 8.94
CA PHE A 65 -1.10 -3.01 10.11
C PHE A 65 -0.61 -3.64 11.41
N GLN A 66 -0.31 -2.80 12.40
CA GLN A 66 0.02 -3.24 13.76
C GLN A 66 -1.20 -3.72 14.56
N ARG A 67 -2.43 -3.50 14.07
CA ARG A 67 -3.68 -3.87 14.78
C ARG A 67 -4.63 -4.65 13.89
N VAL A 68 -5.05 -5.82 14.38
CA VAL A 68 -6.06 -6.68 13.73
C VAL A 68 -7.41 -5.97 13.63
N SER A 69 -7.75 -5.04 14.53
CA SER A 69 -9.02 -4.29 14.50
C SER A 69 -9.27 -3.54 13.20
N ILE A 70 -8.20 -3.12 12.51
CA ILE A 70 -8.30 -2.42 11.22
C ILE A 70 -8.74 -3.40 10.13
N LEU A 71 -8.53 -4.73 10.30
CA LEU A 71 -9.08 -5.81 9.46
C LEU A 71 -10.59 -5.72 9.28
N LYS A 72 -11.36 -5.31 10.30
CA LYS A 72 -12.82 -5.14 10.18
C LYS A 72 -13.25 -3.97 9.28
N LYS A 73 -12.32 -3.11 8.84
CA LYS A 73 -12.58 -2.10 7.81
C LYS A 73 -12.24 -2.58 6.39
N PHE A 74 -11.69 -3.79 6.25
CA PHE A 74 -11.24 -4.37 4.98
C PHE A 74 -12.02 -5.62 4.55
N ILE A 75 -12.79 -6.22 5.46
CA ILE A 75 -13.78 -7.29 5.22
C ILE A 75 -15.14 -6.65 5.39
#